data_AF-A0A7Y9JKS9-F1
#
_entry.id   AF-A0A7Y9JKS9-F1
#
_cell.length_a   1.000
_cell.length_b   1.000
_cell.length_c   1.000
_cell.angle_alpha   90.00
_cell.angle_beta   90.00
_cell.angle_gamma   90.00
#
_symmetry.space_group_name_H-M   'P 1'
#
loop_
_entity.id
_entity.type
_entity.pdbx_description
1 polymer ?
#
loop_
_entity_poly.entity_id
_entity_poly.type
_entity_poly.pdbx_seq_one_letter_code
_entity_poly.pdbx_strand_id
1 'polypeptide(L)'
;MTGRDDPRLGVINRLVAELSTFLQEPIELVEPTDNCFLEDEGLEFCVNIRSAPPQGNGFQLCWEGIMGGQLVQDGNSDVSVTLFLYSRNRRLGMMEDREGSGLEIDYEGSPENGGCWGNPRWLADEFGEFLAYESYGDAE
;
A
#
# COMPACT_ATOMS: atom_id res chain seq x y z
N MET A 1 7.75 -16.59 -15.24
CA MET A 1 6.39 -17.14 -15.12
C MET A 1 5.50 -15.93 -14.96
N THR A 2 4.67 -15.60 -15.95
CA THR A 2 3.80 -14.41 -15.91
C THR A 2 2.35 -14.84 -16.09
N GLY A 3 1.45 -14.20 -15.35
CA GLY A 3 0.02 -14.52 -15.31
C GLY A 3 -0.39 -15.36 -14.10
N ARG A 4 -1.71 -15.52 -13.96
CA ARG A 4 -2.57 -16.12 -12.90
C ARG A 4 -2.01 -17.23 -11.97
N ASP A 5 -0.93 -17.90 -12.33
CA ASP A 5 -0.28 -18.97 -11.56
C ASP A 5 1.01 -18.51 -10.84
N ASP A 6 1.26 -17.20 -10.77
CA ASP A 6 2.41 -16.66 -10.02
C ASP A 6 2.19 -16.80 -8.51
N PRO A 7 3.10 -17.48 -7.77
CA PRO A 7 2.96 -17.69 -6.32
C PRO A 7 2.90 -16.37 -5.52
N ARG A 8 3.44 -15.28 -6.06
CA ARG A 8 3.40 -13.95 -5.45
C ARG A 8 1.98 -13.42 -5.32
N LEU A 9 1.06 -13.78 -6.23
CA LEU A 9 -0.34 -13.35 -6.15
C LEU A 9 -1.04 -13.91 -4.92
N GLY A 10 -0.73 -15.15 -4.53
CA GLY A 10 -1.26 -15.74 -3.31
C GLY A 10 -0.82 -14.95 -2.07
N VAL A 11 0.47 -14.55 -2.04
CA VAL A 11 1.05 -13.76 -0.96
C VAL A 11 0.46 -12.35 -0.92
N ILE A 12 0.39 -11.65 -2.06
CA ILE A 12 -0.19 -10.29 -2.15
C ILE A 12 -1.65 -10.30 -1.67
N ASN A 13 -2.47 -11.23 -2.16
CA ASN A 13 -3.88 -11.31 -1.76
C ASN A 13 -4.04 -11.58 -0.25
N ARG A 14 -3.17 -12.43 0.32
CA ARG A 14 -3.15 -12.67 1.76
C ARG A 14 -2.75 -11.41 2.54
N LEU A 15 -1.68 -10.74 2.13
CA LEU A 15 -1.19 -9.51 2.75
C LEU A 15 -2.26 -8.41 2.73
N VAL A 16 -2.97 -8.23 1.61
CA VAL A 16 -4.10 -7.30 1.48
C VAL A 16 -5.26 -7.69 2.41
N ALA A 17 -5.61 -8.97 2.51
CA ALA A 17 -6.66 -9.43 3.41
C ALA A 17 -6.30 -9.20 4.90
N GLU A 18 -5.03 -9.44 5.25
CA GLU A 18 -4.51 -9.15 6.60
C GLU A 18 -4.49 -7.65 6.88
N LEU A 19 -4.12 -6.81 5.89
CA LEU A 19 -4.12 -5.36 6.03
C LEU A 19 -5.54 -4.82 6.19
N SER A 20 -6.49 -5.35 5.43
CA SER A 20 -7.92 -5.02 5.55
C SER A 20 -8.44 -5.33 6.96
N THR A 21 -8.01 -6.47 7.52
CA THR A 21 -8.34 -6.84 8.90
C THR A 21 -7.71 -5.89 9.92
N PHE A 22 -6.45 -5.52 9.71
CA PHE A 22 -5.72 -4.59 10.57
C PHE A 22 -6.34 -3.18 10.58
N LEU A 23 -6.68 -2.64 9.40
CA LEU A 23 -7.30 -1.32 9.24
C LEU A 23 -8.81 -1.31 9.54
N GLN A 24 -9.43 -2.50 9.65
CA GLN A 24 -10.87 -2.69 9.85
C GLN A 24 -11.72 -2.09 8.72
N GLU A 25 -11.22 -2.11 7.50
CA GLU A 25 -11.89 -1.56 6.33
C GLU A 25 -11.58 -2.39 5.06
N PRO A 26 -12.48 -2.42 4.07
CA PRO A 26 -12.22 -3.10 2.81
C PRO A 26 -11.13 -2.36 1.99
N ILE A 27 -10.28 -3.15 1.33
CA ILE A 27 -9.20 -2.65 0.48
C ILE A 27 -9.44 -3.10 -0.96
N GLU A 28 -9.29 -2.16 -1.89
CA GLU A 28 -9.30 -2.41 -3.33
C GLU A 28 -7.86 -2.47 -3.87
N LEU A 29 -7.56 -3.45 -4.72
CA LEU A 29 -6.34 -3.47 -5.53
C LEU A 29 -6.62 -2.67 -6.81
N VAL A 30 -5.90 -1.57 -7.03
CA VAL A 30 -6.19 -0.58 -8.09
C VAL A 30 -5.76 -1.09 -9.47
N GLU A 31 -4.58 -1.73 -9.54
CA GLU A 31 -4.03 -2.19 -10.81
C GLU A 31 -4.29 -3.68 -11.07
N PRO A 32 -4.42 -4.09 -12.35
CA PRO A 32 -4.43 -5.50 -12.70
C PRO A 32 -3.15 -6.17 -12.20
N THR A 33 -3.30 -7.32 -11.57
CA THR A 33 -2.20 -8.12 -10.99
C THR A 33 -1.05 -8.45 -11.93
N ASP A 34 -1.28 -8.34 -13.25
CA ASP A 34 -0.26 -8.59 -14.27
C ASP A 34 0.79 -7.46 -14.35
N ASN A 35 0.50 -6.26 -13.81
CA ASN A 35 1.44 -5.12 -13.73
C ASN A 35 2.19 -5.06 -12.38
N CYS A 36 1.86 -5.94 -11.44
CA CYS A 36 2.34 -5.88 -10.06
C CYS A 36 3.78 -6.37 -9.85
N PHE A 37 4.44 -6.82 -10.92
CA PHE A 37 5.73 -7.49 -10.86
C PHE A 37 6.78 -6.67 -11.60
N LEU A 38 7.88 -6.39 -10.91
CA LEU A 38 9.06 -5.82 -11.53
C LEU A 38 9.68 -6.91 -12.44
N GLU A 39 9.99 -6.54 -13.69
CA GLU A 39 10.41 -7.47 -14.76
C GLU A 39 11.78 -8.14 -14.49
N ASP A 40 12.56 -7.60 -13.55
CA ASP A 40 13.87 -8.12 -13.18
C ASP A 40 13.76 -9.27 -12.17
N GLU A 41 13.90 -10.51 -12.68
CA GLU A 41 14.29 -11.82 -12.09
C GLU A 41 14.11 -12.13 -10.58
N GLY A 42 13.38 -11.34 -9.80
CA GLY A 42 13.23 -11.43 -8.35
C GLY A 42 11.78 -11.68 -7.92
N LEU A 43 11.61 -11.95 -6.62
CA LEU A 43 10.29 -12.07 -5.99
C LEU A 43 9.81 -10.73 -5.42
N GLU A 44 10.19 -9.64 -6.06
CA GLU A 44 9.76 -8.29 -5.71
C GLU A 44 8.37 -8.00 -6.30
N PHE A 45 7.61 -7.18 -5.59
CA PHE A 45 6.32 -6.70 -6.05
C PHE A 45 6.08 -5.27 -5.56
N CYS A 46 5.26 -4.55 -6.32
CA CYS A 46 4.75 -3.24 -5.97
C CYS A 46 3.30 -3.16 -6.47
N VAL A 47 2.36 -2.86 -5.59
CA VAL A 47 0.94 -2.81 -5.92
C VAL A 47 0.27 -1.56 -5.37
N ASN A 48 -0.58 -0.97 -6.20
CA ASN A 48 -1.45 0.12 -5.80
C ASN A 48 -2.72 -0.43 -5.14
N ILE A 49 -3.03 0.08 -3.95
CA ILE A 49 -4.23 -0.24 -3.18
C ILE A 49 -4.94 1.03 -2.71
N ARG A 50 -6.24 0.96 -2.44
CA ARG A 50 -6.99 2.09 -1.90
C ARG A 50 -8.14 1.67 -0.98
N SER A 51 -8.57 2.60 -0.13
CA SER A 51 -9.80 2.49 0.64
C SER A 51 -11.03 2.58 -0.27
N ALA A 52 -12.24 2.50 0.31
CA ALA A 52 -13.44 2.91 -0.42
C ALA A 52 -13.48 4.43 -0.64
N PRO A 53 -14.14 4.92 -1.70
CA PRO A 53 -14.41 6.34 -1.87
C PRO A 53 -15.23 6.90 -0.69
N PRO A 54 -14.99 8.16 -0.29
CA PRO A 54 -15.70 8.75 0.84
C PRO A 54 -17.21 8.87 0.55
N GLN A 55 -18.06 8.39 1.46
CA GLN A 55 -19.53 8.41 1.31
C GLN A 55 -20.21 9.33 2.34
N GLY A 56 -21.14 10.17 1.89
CA GLY A 56 -21.97 11.04 2.73
C GLY A 56 -21.49 12.49 2.88
N ASN A 57 -21.95 13.18 3.92
CA ASN A 57 -21.55 14.55 4.27
C ASN A 57 -20.82 14.56 5.62
N GLY A 58 -19.65 15.21 5.73
CA GLY A 58 -18.96 15.34 7.03
C GLY A 58 -17.44 15.42 6.96
N PHE A 59 -16.78 14.97 8.04
CA PHE A 59 -15.36 14.60 8.02
C PHE A 59 -15.28 13.17 7.48
N GLN A 60 -14.54 12.99 6.40
CA GLN A 60 -14.35 11.71 5.74
C GLN A 60 -12.87 11.51 5.55
N LEU A 61 -12.40 10.30 5.85
CA LEU A 61 -11.05 9.87 5.59
C LEU A 61 -11.13 8.81 4.49
N CYS A 62 -10.30 8.95 3.47
CA CYS A 62 -10.01 7.90 2.49
C CYS A 62 -8.51 7.91 2.22
N TRP A 63 -7.99 6.86 1.60
CA TRP A 63 -6.58 6.76 1.33
C TRP A 63 -6.28 5.97 0.06
N GLU A 64 -5.16 6.30 -0.54
CA GLU A 64 -4.49 5.48 -1.54
C GLU A 64 -3.14 5.05 -0.98
N GLY A 65 -2.58 3.97 -1.47
CA GLY A 65 -1.32 3.48 -0.97
C GLY A 65 -0.62 2.56 -1.91
N ILE A 66 0.67 2.43 -1.66
CA ILE A 66 1.58 1.55 -2.38
C ILE A 66 2.02 0.48 -1.39
N MET A 67 1.73 -0.78 -1.69
CA MET A 67 2.24 -1.92 -0.94
C MET A 67 3.35 -2.57 -1.75
N GLY A 68 4.55 -2.61 -1.17
CA GLY A 68 5.73 -3.14 -1.83
C GLY A 68 6.45 -4.14 -0.96
N GLY A 69 7.27 -4.97 -1.58
CA GLY A 69 8.20 -5.79 -0.83
C GLY A 69 9.03 -6.73 -1.68
N GLN A 70 10.06 -7.28 -1.03
CA GLN A 70 10.92 -8.31 -1.59
C GLN A 70 10.69 -9.61 -0.84
N LEU A 71 10.16 -10.64 -1.51
CA LEU A 71 10.03 -11.95 -0.89
C LEU A 71 11.38 -12.67 -0.98
N VAL A 72 11.96 -13.06 0.16
CA VAL A 72 13.23 -13.78 0.19
C VAL A 72 12.97 -15.23 0.57
N GLN A 73 13.48 -16.17 -0.23
CA GLN A 73 13.24 -17.61 -0.04
C GLN A 73 13.82 -18.15 1.28
N ASP A 74 14.88 -17.51 1.81
CA ASP A 74 15.60 -17.91 3.03
C ASP A 74 16.00 -16.70 3.91
N GLY A 75 15.08 -15.76 4.16
CA GLY A 75 15.37 -14.55 4.94
C GLY A 75 14.15 -13.82 5.47
N ASN A 76 14.39 -12.63 6.06
CA ASN A 76 13.30 -11.71 6.39
C ASN A 76 12.87 -11.01 5.11
N SER A 77 11.63 -11.23 4.68
CA SER A 77 11.05 -10.41 3.63
C SER A 77 10.76 -9.03 4.20
N ASP A 78 11.22 -7.99 3.50
CA ASP A 78 10.86 -6.62 3.81
C ASP A 78 9.60 -6.29 3.02
N VAL A 79 8.48 -6.15 3.73
CA VAL A 79 7.18 -5.78 3.17
C VAL A 79 6.63 -4.62 3.97
N SER A 80 6.26 -3.55 3.28
CA SER A 80 5.61 -2.40 3.88
C SER A 80 4.51 -1.86 2.97
N VAL A 81 3.67 -1.02 3.56
CA VAL A 81 2.68 -0.23 2.83
C VAL A 81 2.78 1.22 3.24
N THR A 82 2.80 2.12 2.26
CA THR A 82 2.72 3.56 2.48
C THR A 82 1.33 4.04 2.11
N LEU A 83 0.62 4.66 3.06
CA LEU A 83 -0.71 5.20 2.87
C LEU A 83 -0.67 6.74 2.77
N PHE A 84 -1.33 7.25 1.74
CA PHE A 84 -1.58 8.65 1.50
C PHE A 84 -3.02 8.97 1.92
N LEU A 85 -3.18 9.77 2.98
CA LEU A 85 -4.50 10.06 3.54
C LEU A 85 -5.13 11.30 2.91
N TYR A 86 -6.44 11.26 2.72
CA TYR A 86 -7.24 12.37 2.20
C TYR A 86 -8.45 12.65 3.07
N SER A 87 -8.82 13.93 3.18
CA SER A 87 -10.13 14.34 3.66
C SER A 87 -10.79 15.30 2.69
N ARG A 88 -12.02 14.99 2.28
CA ARG A 88 -12.77 15.76 1.26
C ARG A 88 -11.96 15.97 -0.02
N ASN A 89 -11.30 14.91 -0.48
CA ASN A 89 -10.40 14.93 -1.63
C ASN A 89 -9.24 15.92 -1.52
N ARG A 90 -8.86 16.29 -0.29
CA ARG A 90 -7.65 17.06 -0.01
C ARG A 90 -6.71 16.19 0.79
N ARG A 91 -5.47 16.14 0.36
CA ARG A 91 -4.45 15.38 1.04
C ARG A 91 -4.18 15.90 2.46
N LEU A 92 -3.94 14.96 3.36
CA LEU A 92 -3.47 15.21 4.72
C LEU A 92 -1.96 14.92 4.77
N GLY A 93 -1.24 15.74 5.51
CA GLY A 93 0.19 15.57 5.75
C GLY A 93 0.62 16.25 7.04
N MET A 94 1.85 15.97 7.46
CA MET A 94 2.49 16.63 8.59
C MET A 94 2.65 18.12 8.30
N MET A 95 2.37 18.96 9.31
CA MET A 95 2.35 20.43 9.15
C MET A 95 3.69 21.04 8.75
N GLU A 96 4.80 20.34 9.05
CA GLU A 96 6.16 20.83 8.79
C GLU A 96 6.71 20.35 7.44
N ASP A 97 6.00 19.45 6.77
CA ASP A 97 6.44 18.86 5.51
C ASP A 97 5.76 19.57 4.31
N ARG A 98 6.57 20.25 3.51
CA ARG A 98 6.11 20.94 2.30
C ARG A 98 5.99 20.02 1.09
N GLU A 99 6.68 18.88 1.12
CA GLU A 99 6.74 17.90 0.04
C GLU A 99 5.70 16.79 0.28
N GLY A 100 5.30 16.62 1.55
CA GLY A 100 4.17 15.80 1.99
C GLY A 100 4.63 14.56 2.76
N SER A 101 3.72 13.87 3.46
CA SER A 101 4.10 12.78 4.37
C SER A 101 3.13 11.60 4.35
N GLY A 102 3.64 10.37 4.28
CA GLY A 102 2.85 9.14 4.22
C GLY A 102 2.83 8.39 5.55
N LEU A 103 1.78 7.61 5.78
CA LEU A 103 1.74 6.67 6.90
C LEU A 103 2.28 5.33 6.41
N GLU A 104 3.50 5.00 6.82
CA GLU A 104 4.09 3.68 6.57
C GLU A 104 3.70 2.69 7.66
N ILE A 105 3.38 1.46 7.24
CA ILE A 105 3.05 0.32 8.10
C ILE A 105 3.89 -0.86 7.62
N ASP A 106 4.66 -1.47 8.53
CA ASP A 106 5.49 -2.62 8.22
C ASP A 106 4.72 -3.92 8.41
N TYR A 107 5.07 -4.93 7.63
CA TYR A 107 4.72 -6.31 7.93
C TYR A 107 5.82 -6.96 8.75
N GLU A 108 5.55 -7.27 10.01
CA GLU A 108 6.50 -7.96 10.87
C GLU A 108 6.34 -9.48 10.75
N GLY A 109 7.40 -10.15 10.31
CA GLY A 109 7.46 -11.61 10.22
C GLY A 109 7.61 -12.10 8.78
N SER A 110 7.34 -13.39 8.56
CA SER A 110 7.49 -14.02 7.24
C SER A 110 6.13 -13.99 6.51
N PRO A 111 6.04 -13.39 5.31
CA PRO A 111 4.81 -13.46 4.52
C PRO A 111 4.39 -14.91 4.20
N GLU A 112 5.34 -15.84 4.17
CA GLU A 112 5.07 -17.27 3.96
C GLU A 112 4.69 -17.97 5.27
N ASN A 113 5.45 -17.77 6.35
CA ASN A 113 5.32 -18.56 7.58
C ASN A 113 4.48 -17.89 8.70
N GLY A 114 4.01 -16.67 8.49
CA GLY A 114 3.22 -15.91 9.46
C GLY A 114 3.88 -14.60 9.89
N GLY A 115 3.04 -13.60 10.11
CA GLY A 115 3.41 -12.26 10.54
C GLY A 115 2.17 -11.41 10.82
N CYS A 116 2.37 -10.12 11.06
CA CYS A 116 1.28 -9.15 11.17
C CYS A 116 1.69 -7.74 10.79
N TRP A 117 0.73 -6.95 10.33
CA TRP A 117 0.90 -5.52 10.13
C TRP A 117 1.08 -4.79 11.46
N GLY A 118 2.01 -3.82 11.49
CA GLY A 118 2.35 -3.10 12.72
C GLY A 118 3.21 -1.85 12.49
N ASN A 119 3.63 -1.24 13.60
CA ASN A 119 4.53 -0.08 13.65
C ASN A 119 4.19 1.10 12.72
N PRO A 120 2.97 1.64 12.77
CA PRO A 120 2.61 2.79 11.96
C PRO A 120 3.52 3.99 12.28
N ARG A 121 4.19 4.52 11.26
CA ARG A 121 5.05 5.70 11.36
C ARG A 121 4.78 6.68 10.22
N TRP A 122 4.89 7.97 10.52
CA TRP A 122 4.87 8.98 9.48
C TRP A 122 6.26 9.08 8.87
N LEU A 123 6.33 9.00 7.54
CA LEU A 123 7.52 9.27 6.76
C LEU A 123 7.33 10.54 5.93
N ALA A 124 8.41 11.30 5.77
CA ALA A 124 8.49 12.36 4.79
C ALA A 124 8.55 11.77 3.37
N ASP A 125 8.02 12.49 2.39
CA ASP A 125 8.12 12.09 0.99
C ASP A 125 9.48 12.41 0.39
N GLU A 126 10.46 11.56 0.64
CA GLU A 126 11.82 11.78 0.14
C GLU A 126 11.94 11.56 -1.39
N PHE A 127 10.98 10.83 -1.99
CA PHE A 127 11.07 10.38 -3.38
C PHE A 127 10.11 11.10 -4.34
N GLY A 128 9.31 12.05 -3.86
CA GLY A 128 8.32 12.72 -4.70
C GLY A 128 7.12 11.83 -5.05
N GLU A 129 7.00 10.67 -4.41
CA GLU A 129 5.84 9.77 -4.57
C GLU A 129 4.58 10.47 -4.11
N PHE A 130 4.68 11.47 -3.22
CA PHE A 130 3.57 12.33 -2.91
C PHE A 130 3.08 13.10 -4.12
N LEU A 131 3.91 13.75 -4.92
CA LEU A 131 3.43 14.66 -5.96
C LEU A 131 2.50 13.99 -7.00
N ALA A 132 2.57 12.67 -7.16
CA ALA A 132 1.70 11.90 -8.04
C ALA A 132 0.25 11.73 -7.53
N TYR A 133 0.00 11.90 -6.23
CA TYR A 133 -1.29 11.63 -5.58
C TYR A 133 -1.84 12.87 -4.83
N GLU A 134 -2.16 13.95 -5.53
CA GLU A 134 -2.74 15.14 -4.89
C GLU A 134 -4.23 14.98 -4.51
N SER A 135 -4.92 14.07 -5.19
CA SER A 135 -6.32 13.73 -4.98
C SER A 135 -6.52 12.22 -4.88
N TYR A 136 -7.60 11.83 -4.23
CA TYR A 136 -8.05 10.45 -4.17
C TYR A 136 -8.75 10.06 -5.48
N GLY A 137 -8.43 8.88 -6.01
CA GLY A 137 -8.97 8.32 -7.24
C GLY A 137 -8.26 8.82 -8.49
N ASP A 138 -8.52 8.13 -9.60
CA ASP A 138 -8.06 8.57 -10.92
C ASP A 138 -8.70 9.93 -11.23
N ALA A 139 -7.88 10.95 -11.47
CA ALA A 139 -8.38 12.20 -12.00
C ALA A 139 -9.01 11.92 -13.37
N GLU A 140 -10.32 12.16 -13.50
CA GLU A 140 -11.01 12.14 -14.80
C GLU A 140 -10.38 13.11 -15.81
#